data_AF-A0A2N1R2B1-F1
#
_entry.id   AF-A0A2N1R2B1-F1
#
_cell.length_a   1.000
_cell.length_b   1.000
_cell.length_c   1.000
_cell.angle_alpha   90.00
_cell.angle_beta   90.00
_cell.angle_gamma   90.00
#
_symmetry.space_group_name_H-M   'P 1'
#
loop_
_entity.id
_entity.type
_entity.pdbx_description
1 polymer ?
#
loop_
_entity_poly.entity_id
_entity_poly.type
_entity_poly.pdbx_seq_one_letter_code
_entity_poly.pdbx_strand_id
1 'polypeptide(L)'
;MQAIDKLKSDIDDWVRRSGSQAGNREFDSLRSTFARSVPKVPDDTLAALFTTFLSRYGSGGADGSAKAVDWLAGVGSLLLSDYDGTAFTKDDWEEIRDLVTIDSGDIDVDMLTYVLGQALEHGAL
;
A
#
# COMPACT_ATOMS: atom_id res chain seq x y z
N MET A 1 -0.60 -20.01 5.62
CA MET A 1 -0.19 -18.84 4.81
C MET A 1 -0.73 -17.63 5.54
N GLN A 2 0.13 -16.73 6.01
CA GLN A 2 -0.31 -15.51 6.69
C GLN A 2 -1.04 -14.59 5.69
N ALA A 3 -1.87 -13.67 6.18
CA ALA A 3 -2.61 -12.74 5.33
C ALA A 3 -1.65 -11.90 4.44
N ILE A 4 -0.50 -11.54 5.01
CA ILE A 4 0.56 -10.83 4.28
C ILE A 4 1.19 -11.66 3.17
N ASP A 5 1.52 -12.94 3.42
CA ASP A 5 2.10 -13.83 2.41
C ASP A 5 1.19 -13.92 1.19
N LYS A 6 -0.12 -13.98 1.46
CA LYS A 6 -1.13 -14.02 0.42
C LYS A 6 -1.19 -12.71 -0.36
N LEU A 7 -1.25 -11.56 0.32
CA LEU A 7 -1.29 -10.26 -0.34
C LEU A 7 -0.07 -10.06 -1.25
N LYS A 8 1.13 -10.38 -0.75
CA LYS A 8 2.37 -10.30 -1.55
C LYS A 8 2.33 -11.24 -2.74
N SER A 9 1.92 -12.48 -2.55
CA SER A 9 1.78 -13.45 -3.65
C SER A 9 0.79 -12.94 -4.70
N ASP A 10 -0.34 -12.36 -4.29
CA ASP A 10 -1.34 -11.82 -5.20
C ASP A 10 -0.82 -10.60 -5.98
N ILE A 11 0.01 -9.75 -5.36
CA ILE A 11 0.70 -8.61 -6.00
C ILE A 11 1.76 -9.12 -6.99
N ASP A 12 2.60 -10.09 -6.59
CA ASP A 12 3.60 -10.70 -7.47
C ASP A 12 2.96 -11.34 -8.71
N ASP A 13 1.86 -12.07 -8.50
CA ASP A 13 1.10 -12.66 -9.59
C ASP A 13 0.41 -11.61 -10.45
N TRP A 14 0.05 -10.46 -9.89
CA TRP A 14 -0.40 -9.32 -10.68
C TRP A 14 0.73 -8.76 -11.56
N VAL A 15 1.92 -8.50 -11.00
CA VAL A 15 3.10 -7.99 -11.74
C VAL A 15 3.47 -8.90 -12.90
N ARG A 16 3.50 -10.22 -12.66
CA ARG A 16 3.80 -11.22 -13.70
C ARG A 16 2.78 -11.21 -14.83
N ARG A 17 1.52 -10.90 -14.53
CA ARG A 17 0.42 -10.86 -15.52
C ARG A 17 0.32 -9.53 -16.25
N SER A 18 0.58 -8.41 -15.57
CA SER A 18 0.47 -7.06 -16.14
C SER A 18 1.59 -6.75 -17.15
N GLY A 19 2.73 -7.45 -17.07
CA GLY A 19 3.84 -7.26 -17.99
C GLY A 19 4.41 -5.84 -17.93
N SER A 20 4.92 -5.34 -19.07
CA SER A 20 5.62 -4.05 -19.17
C SER A 20 4.71 -2.81 -19.22
N GLN A 21 3.39 -3.00 -19.41
CA GLN A 21 2.40 -1.92 -19.49
C GLN A 21 1.06 -2.40 -18.91
N ALA A 22 0.86 -2.16 -17.61
CA ALA A 22 -0.44 -2.32 -16.99
C ALA A 22 -1.45 -1.31 -17.56
N GLY A 23 -2.63 -1.77 -17.95
CA GLY A 23 -3.75 -0.93 -18.34
C GLY A 23 -4.75 -0.74 -17.20
N ASN A 24 -5.82 0.02 -17.48
CA ASN A 24 -6.86 0.32 -16.47
C ASN A 24 -7.47 -0.95 -15.87
N ARG A 25 -7.69 -2.00 -16.69
CA ARG A 25 -8.26 -3.26 -16.23
C ARG A 25 -7.35 -3.97 -15.23
N GLU A 26 -6.04 -3.96 -15.48
CA GLU A 26 -5.06 -4.54 -14.59
C GLU A 26 -5.04 -3.79 -13.26
N PHE A 27 -5.06 -2.45 -13.28
CA PHE A 27 -5.12 -1.64 -12.05
C PHE A 27 -6.42 -1.83 -11.27
N ASP A 28 -7.57 -1.93 -11.94
CA ASP A 28 -8.85 -2.23 -11.30
C ASP A 28 -8.81 -3.60 -10.61
N SER A 29 -8.19 -4.59 -11.25
CA SER A 29 -8.00 -5.91 -10.65
C SER A 29 -7.09 -5.84 -9.43
N LEU A 30 -6.00 -5.08 -9.48
CA LEU A 30 -5.09 -4.90 -8.34
C LEU A 30 -5.82 -4.24 -7.17
N ARG A 31 -6.53 -3.15 -7.43
CA ARG A 31 -7.35 -2.45 -6.42
C ARG A 31 -8.36 -3.37 -5.77
N SER A 32 -9.08 -4.16 -6.56
CA SER A 32 -10.08 -5.09 -6.04
C SER A 32 -9.46 -6.20 -5.19
N THR A 33 -8.29 -6.71 -5.57
CA THR A 33 -7.58 -7.73 -4.78
C THR A 33 -7.03 -7.14 -3.48
N PHE A 34 -6.40 -5.96 -3.55
CA PHE A 34 -5.86 -5.27 -2.37
C PHE A 34 -6.97 -4.95 -1.36
N ALA A 35 -8.06 -4.32 -1.79
CA ALA A 35 -9.19 -3.97 -0.92
C ALA A 35 -9.79 -5.19 -0.21
N ARG A 36 -9.83 -6.35 -0.88
CA ARG A 36 -10.30 -7.62 -0.29
C ARG A 36 -9.36 -8.16 0.80
N SER A 37 -8.07 -7.85 0.71
CA SER A 37 -7.08 -8.26 1.71
C SER A 37 -7.11 -7.35 2.94
N VAL A 38 -7.51 -6.08 2.79
CA VAL A 38 -7.58 -5.10 3.88
C VAL A 38 -9.01 -4.58 4.13
N PRO A 39 -9.97 -5.45 4.51
CA PRO A 39 -11.40 -5.10 4.57
C PRO A 39 -11.76 -4.07 5.65
N LYS A 40 -10.82 -3.72 6.53
CA LYS A 40 -10.98 -2.73 7.60
C LYS A 40 -10.58 -1.31 7.20
N VAL A 41 -10.06 -1.13 5.98
CA VAL A 41 -9.60 0.17 5.49
C VAL A 41 -10.76 0.87 4.79
N PRO A 42 -11.06 2.14 5.13
CA PRO A 42 -12.08 2.93 4.45
C PRO A 42 -11.83 3.08 2.95
N ASP A 43 -12.90 3.19 2.16
CA ASP A 43 -12.82 3.31 0.71
C ASP A 43 -12.09 4.57 0.25
N ASP A 44 -12.21 5.67 0.99
CA ASP A 44 -11.56 6.95 0.69
C ASP A 44 -10.04 6.87 0.92
N THR A 45 -9.62 6.28 2.04
CA THR A 45 -8.21 5.93 2.30
C THR A 45 -7.65 5.01 1.20
N LEU A 46 -8.40 3.97 0.79
CA LEU A 46 -8.01 3.11 -0.33
C LEU A 46 -7.91 3.90 -1.65
N ALA A 47 -8.84 4.81 -1.92
CA ALA A 47 -8.81 5.64 -3.12
C ALA A 47 -7.59 6.57 -3.16
N ALA A 48 -7.26 7.20 -2.04
CA ALA A 48 -6.08 8.06 -1.90
C ALA A 48 -4.78 7.26 -2.09
N LEU A 49 -4.67 6.11 -1.42
CA LEU A 49 -3.52 5.20 -1.53
C LEU A 49 -3.31 4.75 -2.98
N PHE A 50 -4.36 4.34 -3.68
CA PHE A 50 -4.25 3.95 -5.09
C PHE A 50 -3.94 5.11 -6.02
N THR A 51 -4.38 6.32 -5.71
CA THR A 51 -4.01 7.53 -6.47
C THR A 51 -2.50 7.78 -6.36
N THR A 52 -1.97 7.69 -5.14
CA THR A 52 -0.53 7.80 -4.88
C THR A 52 0.27 6.69 -5.57
N PHE A 53 -0.19 5.44 -5.48
CA PHE A 53 0.44 4.31 -6.19
C PHE A 53 0.51 4.54 -7.70
N LEU A 54 -0.59 4.94 -8.34
CA LEU A 54 -0.64 5.18 -9.79
C LEU A 54 0.29 6.32 -10.21
N SER A 55 0.37 7.38 -9.40
CA SER A 55 1.31 8.48 -9.62
C SER A 55 2.77 7.98 -9.62
N ARG A 56 3.16 7.20 -8.60
CA ARG A 56 4.50 6.58 -8.51
C ARG A 56 4.77 5.60 -9.65
N TYR A 57 3.78 4.77 -9.99
CA TYR A 57 3.92 3.72 -10.99
C TYR A 57 4.13 4.30 -12.39
N GLY A 58 3.46 5.42 -12.71
CA GLY A 58 3.56 6.11 -14.00
C GLY A 58 4.77 7.02 -14.16
N SER A 59 5.41 7.46 -13.09
CA SER A 59 6.42 8.53 -13.14
C SER A 59 7.86 8.07 -13.41
N GLY A 60 8.19 6.78 -13.23
CA GLY A 60 9.61 6.36 -13.15
C GLY A 60 10.06 5.25 -14.11
N GLY A 61 9.29 4.92 -15.16
CA GLY A 61 9.63 3.80 -16.05
C GLY A 61 9.69 2.47 -15.29
N ALA A 62 10.43 1.48 -15.80
CA ALA A 62 10.46 0.13 -15.22
C ALA A 62 10.91 0.10 -13.74
N ASP A 63 11.95 0.85 -13.39
CA ASP A 63 12.46 0.93 -12.01
C ASP A 63 11.48 1.65 -11.07
N GLY A 64 10.79 2.68 -11.56
CA GLY A 64 9.75 3.38 -10.81
C GLY A 64 8.52 2.50 -10.56
N SER A 65 8.09 1.76 -11.57
CA SER A 65 6.98 0.80 -11.45
C SER A 65 7.29 -0.29 -10.42
N ALA A 66 8.51 -0.83 -10.41
CA ALA A 66 8.94 -1.80 -9.40
C ALA A 66 8.88 -1.21 -7.97
N LYS A 67 9.44 -0.01 -7.78
CA LYS A 67 9.38 0.69 -6.48
C LYS A 67 7.96 1.01 -6.03
N ALA A 68 7.07 1.37 -6.97
CA ALA A 68 5.68 1.62 -6.65
C ALA A 68 4.96 0.34 -6.17
N VAL A 69 5.28 -0.80 -6.78
CA VAL A 69 4.76 -2.11 -6.35
C VAL A 69 5.30 -2.49 -4.97
N ASP A 70 6.60 -2.34 -4.74
CA ASP A 70 7.21 -2.61 -3.43
C ASP A 70 6.58 -1.72 -2.34
N TRP A 71 6.37 -0.44 -2.66
CA TRP A 71 5.68 0.50 -1.78
C TRP A 71 4.25 0.03 -1.46
N LEU A 72 3.47 -0.38 -2.46
CA LEU A 72 2.10 -0.87 -2.26
C LEU A 72 2.07 -2.14 -1.39
N ALA A 73 3.00 -3.07 -1.61
CA ALA A 73 3.11 -4.29 -0.82
C ALA A 73 3.46 -3.99 0.66
N GLY A 74 4.41 -3.08 0.89
CA GLY A 74 4.76 -2.63 2.24
C GLY A 74 3.64 -1.88 2.94
N VAL A 75 2.87 -1.05 2.22
CA VAL A 75 1.73 -0.37 2.83
C VAL A 75 0.64 -1.39 3.18
N GLY A 76 0.45 -2.40 2.33
CA GLY A 76 -0.39 -3.55 2.63
C GLY A 76 0.02 -4.28 3.92
N SER A 77 1.32 -4.44 4.17
CA SER A 77 1.83 -5.07 5.40
C SER A 77 1.48 -4.24 6.65
N LEU A 78 1.62 -2.93 6.56
CA LEU A 78 1.23 -1.98 7.61
C LEU A 78 -0.28 -2.03 7.91
N LEU A 79 -1.12 -2.02 6.88
CA LEU A 79 -2.59 -2.08 7.02
C LEU A 79 -3.09 -3.44 7.54
N LEU A 80 -2.28 -4.49 7.41
CA LEU A 80 -2.54 -5.80 8.02
C LEU A 80 -1.97 -5.93 9.44
N SER A 81 -1.35 -4.87 9.96
CA SER A 81 -0.64 -4.85 11.25
C SER A 81 0.46 -5.92 11.36
N ASP A 82 1.07 -6.28 10.24
CA ASP A 82 2.09 -7.33 10.11
C ASP A 82 3.26 -6.79 9.26
N TYR A 83 3.82 -5.65 9.68
CA TYR A 83 4.87 -4.97 8.94
C TYR A 83 6.06 -5.90 8.67
N ASP A 84 6.46 -5.93 7.40
CA ASP A 84 7.43 -6.87 6.86
C ASP A 84 8.87 -6.35 6.79
N GLY A 85 9.10 -5.14 7.31
CA GLY A 85 10.40 -4.48 7.23
C GLY A 85 10.70 -3.85 5.86
N THR A 86 9.68 -3.57 5.04
CA THR A 86 9.85 -2.82 3.78
C THR A 86 10.61 -1.52 4.02
N ALA A 87 11.73 -1.30 3.32
CA ALA A 87 12.59 -0.14 3.55
C ALA A 87 11.99 1.16 3.00
N PHE A 88 11.04 1.73 3.71
CA PHE A 88 10.45 3.04 3.42
C PHE A 88 11.44 4.17 3.68
N THR A 89 11.41 5.19 2.81
CA THR A 89 12.10 6.45 3.07
C THR A 89 11.32 7.29 4.10
N LYS A 90 11.95 8.35 4.62
CA LYS A 90 11.26 9.27 5.54
C LYS A 90 10.00 9.87 4.89
N ASP A 91 10.11 10.30 3.64
CA ASP A 91 9.01 10.88 2.88
C ASP A 91 7.88 9.85 2.68
N ASP A 92 8.20 8.57 2.46
CA ASP A 92 7.20 7.51 2.37
C ASP A 92 6.44 7.36 3.69
N TRP A 93 7.12 7.39 4.84
CA TRP A 93 6.47 7.31 6.14
C TRP A 93 5.56 8.50 6.44
N GLU A 94 6.03 9.71 6.12
CA GLU A 94 5.22 10.94 6.25
C GLU A 94 3.97 10.86 5.37
N GLU A 95 4.10 10.40 4.13
CA GLU A 95 2.97 10.24 3.22
C GLU A 95 2.02 9.12 3.66
N ILE A 96 2.52 7.96 4.12
CA ILE A 96 1.68 6.87 4.64
C ILE A 96 0.86 7.35 5.84
N ARG A 97 1.49 8.09 6.76
CA ARG A 97 0.82 8.72 7.90
C ARG A 97 -0.30 9.64 7.42
N ASP A 98 -0.01 10.50 6.46
CA ASP A 98 -0.99 11.45 5.93
C ASP A 98 -2.15 10.70 5.25
N LEU A 99 -1.88 9.64 4.49
CA LEU A 99 -2.90 8.81 3.84
C LEU A 99 -3.83 8.10 4.84
N VAL A 100 -3.30 7.48 5.89
CA VAL A 100 -4.13 6.75 6.88
C VAL A 100 -4.88 7.69 7.82
N THR A 101 -4.50 8.97 7.89
CA THR A 101 -5.17 9.97 8.73
C THR A 101 -6.30 10.70 8.01
N ILE A 102 -6.44 10.54 6.68
CA ILE A 102 -7.53 11.12 5.86
C ILE A 102 -8.89 10.78 6.49
N ASP A 103 -9.11 9.51 6.83
CA ASP A 103 -10.35 9.02 7.43
C ASP A 103 -10.14 8.58 8.88
N SER A 104 -9.35 9.33 9.66
CA SER A 104 -9.02 8.98 11.05
C SER A 104 -10.23 8.75 11.98
N GLY A 105 -11.44 9.20 11.58
CA GLY A 105 -12.69 8.93 12.28
C GLY A 105 -13.37 7.60 11.93
N ASP A 106 -13.08 7.04 10.75
CA ASP A 106 -13.73 5.82 10.23
C ASP A 106 -12.77 4.62 10.11
N ILE A 107 -11.46 4.87 10.06
CA ILE A 107 -10.44 3.81 10.07
C ILE A 107 -10.40 3.10 11.43
N ASP A 108 -10.12 1.80 11.41
CA ASP A 108 -9.93 0.99 12.61
C ASP A 108 -8.81 1.60 13.49
N VAL A 109 -9.14 1.96 14.74
CA VAL A 109 -8.24 2.68 15.65
C VAL A 109 -7.01 1.86 16.00
N ASP A 110 -7.13 0.54 16.11
CA ASP A 110 -5.99 -0.33 16.41
C ASP A 110 -5.01 -0.34 15.23
N MET A 111 -5.54 -0.41 13.99
CA MET A 111 -4.74 -0.27 12.78
C MET A 111 -4.06 1.10 12.70
N LEU A 112 -4.82 2.18 12.90
CA LEU A 112 -4.27 3.54 12.86
C LEU A 112 -3.15 3.71 13.89
N THR A 113 -3.38 3.26 15.12
CA THR A 113 -2.37 3.33 16.19
C THR A 113 -1.12 2.53 15.84
N TYR A 114 -1.28 1.34 15.26
CA TYR A 114 -0.16 0.52 14.79
C TYR A 114 0.67 1.24 13.73
N VAL A 115 0.03 1.75 12.67
CA VAL A 115 0.71 2.42 11.56
C VAL A 115 1.44 3.69 12.04
N LEU A 116 0.79 4.49 12.88
CA LEU A 116 1.41 5.69 13.46
C LEU A 116 2.58 5.34 14.38
N GLY A 117 2.49 4.25 15.13
CA GLY A 117 3.59 3.73 15.95
C GLY A 117 4.80 3.36 15.09
N GLN A 118 4.60 2.62 13.99
CA GLN A 118 5.67 2.28 13.05
C GLN A 118 6.28 3.53 12.39
N ALA A 119 5.46 4.48 11.93
CA ALA A 119 5.95 5.73 11.35
C ALA A 119 6.82 6.53 12.34
N LEU A 120 6.44 6.55 13.63
CA LEU A 120 7.22 7.17 14.69
C LEU A 120 8.56 6.46 14.92
N GLU A 121 8.55 5.12 15.05
CA GLU A 121 9.76 4.31 15.25
C GLU A 121 10.79 4.51 14.12
N HIS A 122 10.31 4.77 12.91
CA HIS A 122 11.14 5.01 11.72
C HIS A 122 11.44 6.50 11.44
N GLY A 123 11.05 7.41 12.33
CA GLY A 123 11.51 8.80 12.33
C GLY A 123 10.67 9.80 11.52
N ALA A 124 9.37 9.52 11.34
CA ALA A 124 8.42 10.43 10.66
C ALA A 124 7.69 11.41 11.61
N LEU A 125 8.38 11.88 12.67
CA LEU A 125 7.94 13.00 13.53
C LEU A 125 8.88 14.20 13.42
#